data_AF-A0A376S7A4-F1
#
_entry.id   AF-A0A376S7A4-F1
#
_cell.length_a   1.000
_cell.length_b   1.000
_cell.length_c   1.000
_cell.angle_alpha   90.00
_cell.angle_beta   90.00
_cell.angle_gamma   90.00
#
_symmetry.space_group_name_H-M   'P 1'
#
loop_
_entity.id
_entity.type
_entity.pdbx_description
1 polymer ?
#
loop_
_entity_poly.entity_id
_entity_poly.type
_entity_poly.pdbx_seq_one_letter_code
_entity_poly.pdbx_strand_id
1 'polypeptide(L)' 'MRLLHTMLRVGDLQRSIDFYTKVLGMKLLRTSENPEYKYSLAFVGYGPETEEAVIELTYNWGRG' A
#
# COMPACT_ATOMS: atom_id res chain seq x y z
N MET A 1 0.45 -17.48 -15.29
CA MET A 1 0.06 -16.06 -15.13
C MET A 1 -0.28 -15.84 -13.66
N ARG A 2 0.31 -14.84 -12.98
CA ARG A 2 0.10 -14.57 -11.54
C ARG A 2 -0.32 -13.12 -11.35
N LEU A 3 -1.35 -12.88 -10.53
CA LEU A 3 -1.72 -11.54 -10.07
C LEU A 3 -0.77 -11.13 -8.94
N LEU A 4 -0.09 -9.99 -9.09
CA LEU A 4 0.92 -9.53 -8.13
C LEU A 4 0.33 -8.59 -7.08
N HIS A 5 -0.43 -7.60 -7.51
CA HIS A 5 -1.10 -6.66 -6.61
C HIS A 5 -2.29 -5.99 -7.29
N THR A 6 -3.15 -5.41 -6.47
CA THR A 6 -4.13 -4.39 -6.91
C THR A 6 -3.72 -3.06 -6.30
N MET A 7 -3.62 -2.01 -7.13
CA MET A 7 -3.26 -0.68 -6.66
C MET A 7 -4.51 0.18 -6.43
N LEU A 8 -4.56 0.84 -5.27
CA LEU A 8 -5.59 1.79 -4.88
C LEU A 8 -4.95 3.14 -4.55
N ARG A 9 -5.47 4.21 -5.15
CA ARG A 9 -5.13 5.55 -4.72
C ARG A 9 -5.89 5.90 -3.45
N VAL A 10 -5.18 6.43 -2.46
CA VAL A 10 -5.74 6.82 -1.16
C VAL A 10 -5.45 8.28 -0.85
N GLY A 11 -6.33 8.93 -0.10
CA GLY A 11 -6.17 10.34 0.30
C GLY A 11 -5.36 10.54 1.59
N ASP A 12 -5.14 9.48 2.38
CA ASP A 12 -4.31 9.50 3.58
C ASP A 12 -3.64 8.13 3.73
N LEU A 13 -2.31 8.09 3.54
CA LEU A 13 -1.56 6.84 3.53
C LEU A 13 -1.56 6.15 4.89
N GLN A 14 -1.33 6.90 5.98
CA GLN A 14 -1.21 6.30 7.31
C GLN A 14 -2.57 5.79 7.79
N ARG A 15 -3.65 6.55 7.56
CA ARG A 15 -5.00 6.09 7.90
C ARG A 15 -5.37 4.83 7.12
N SER A 16 -4.99 4.73 5.85
CA SER A 16 -5.21 3.53 5.06
C SER A 16 -4.38 2.35 5.56
N ILE A 17 -3.09 2.52 5.84
CA ILE A 17 -2.24 1.48 6.44
C ILE A 17 -2.87 0.97 7.75
N ASP A 18 -3.31 1.86 8.62
CA ASP A 18 -3.93 1.52 9.89
C ASP A 18 -5.21 0.71 9.69
N PHE A 19 -6.05 1.06 8.72
CA PHE A 19 -7.24 0.28 8.39
C PHE A 19 -6.87 -1.15 7.96
N TYR A 20 -5.97 -1.30 7.00
CA TYR A 20 -5.60 -2.63 6.49
C TYR A 20 -4.87 -3.46 7.55
N THR A 21 -4.04 -2.85 8.39
CA THR A 21 -3.24 -3.58 9.38
C THR A 21 -3.99 -3.86 10.69
N LYS A 22 -4.71 -2.88 11.23
CA LYS A 22 -5.36 -2.99 12.55
C LYS A 22 -6.78 -3.55 12.46
N VAL A 23 -7.51 -3.27 11.37
CA VAL A 23 -8.90 -3.73 11.20
C VAL A 23 -8.96 -5.03 10.40
N LEU A 24 -8.23 -5.09 9.28
CA LEU A 24 -8.23 -6.27 8.41
C LEU A 24 -7.13 -7.29 8.74
N GLY A 25 -6.21 -6.97 9.65
CA GLY A 25 -5.17 -7.92 10.09
C GLY A 25 -4.07 -8.19 9.06
N MET A 26 -3.92 -7.33 8.04
CA MET A 26 -2.80 -7.42 7.11
C MET A 26 -1.49 -6.95 7.76
N LYS A 27 -0.37 -7.25 7.12
CA LYS A 27 0.95 -6.75 7.48
C LYS A 27 1.35 -5.65 6.50
N LEU A 28 2.02 -4.61 7.02
CA LEU A 28 2.78 -3.69 6.18
C LEU A 28 4.07 -4.40 5.75
N LEU A 29 4.20 -4.64 4.44
CA LEU A 29 5.29 -5.41 3.87
C LEU A 29 6.45 -4.50 3.45
N ARG A 30 6.12 -3.37 2.83
CA ARG A 30 7.10 -2.44 2.28
C ARG A 30 6.49 -1.06 2.11
N THR A 31 7.31 -0.03 2.30
CA THR A 31 7.00 1.35 1.90
C THR A 31 8.04 1.84 0.90
N SER A 32 7.67 2.84 0.10
CA SER A 32 8.58 3.52 -0.80
C SER A 32 8.12 4.96 -1.00
N GLU A 33 9.04 5.86 -1.25
CA GLU A 33 8.75 7.26 -1.53
C GLU A 33 9.46 7.70 -2.79
N ASN A 34 8.80 8.56 -3.55
CA ASN A 34 9.39 9.21 -4.71
C ASN A 34 9.23 10.73 -4.57
N PRO A 35 10.25 11.42 -4.01
CA PRO A 35 10.17 12.86 -3.78
C PRO A 35 10.09 13.70 -5.07
N GLU A 36 10.71 13.24 -6.16
CA GLU A 36 10.70 13.93 -7.46
C GLU A 36 9.27 14.03 -8.00
N TYR A 37 8.52 12.92 -7.93
CA TYR A 37 7.15 12.82 -8.43
C TYR A 37 6.09 12.99 -7.34
N LYS A 38 6.50 13.27 -6.10
CA LYS A 38 5.66 13.58 -4.94
C LYS A 38 4.59 12.53 -4.65
N TYR A 39 4.99 11.27 -4.50
CA TYR A 39 4.10 10.21 -4.03
C TYR A 39 4.79 9.26 -3.04
N SER A 40 4.00 8.63 -2.18
CA SER A 40 4.40 7.56 -1.28
C SER A 40 3.56 6.31 -1.55
N LEU A 41 4.18 5.15 -1.43
CA LEU A 41 3.58 3.84 -1.62
C LEU A 41 3.65 3.03 -0.32
N ALA A 42 2.63 2.22 -0.06
CA ALA A 42 2.66 1.18 0.96
C ALA A 42 2.06 -0.12 0.41
N PHE A 43 2.75 -1.23 0.66
CA PHE A 43 2.31 -2.56 0.25
C PHE A 43 1.84 -3.31 1.48
N VAL A 44 0.57 -3.75 1.48
CA VAL A 44 -0.05 -4.48 2.58
C VAL A 44 -0.64 -5.81 2.09
N GLY A 45 -0.49 -6.87 2.89
CA GLY A 45 -1.00 -8.20 2.54
C GLY A 45 -0.96 -9.18 3.71
N TYR A 46 -1.46 -10.40 3.52
CA TYR A 46 -1.45 -11.44 4.56
C TYR A 46 -0.13 -12.23 4.56
N GLY A 47 0.52 -12.37 3.40
CA GLY A 47 1.83 -12.98 3.21
C GLY A 47 2.79 -12.12 2.37
N PRO A 48 3.99 -12.64 2.07
CA PRO A 48 5.01 -11.93 1.29
C PRO A 48 4.62 -11.73 -0.18
N GLU A 49 5.08 -10.63 -0.79
CA GLU A 49 4.82 -10.26 -2.21
C GLU A 49 5.26 -11.36 -3.22
N THR A 50 6.20 -12.23 -2.84
CA THR A 50 6.69 -13.35 -3.66
C THR A 50 5.69 -14.49 -3.78
N GLU A 51 4.75 -14.61 -2.84
CA GLU A 51 3.83 -15.75 -2.73
C GLU A 51 2.37 -15.33 -2.92
N GLU A 52 1.99 -14.16 -2.43
CA GLU A 52 0.60 -13.68 -2.45
C GLU A 52 0.40 -12.43 -3.30
N ALA A 53 -0.86 -12.19 -3.70
CA ALA A 53 -1.26 -10.91 -4.27
C ALA A 53 -1.51 -9.91 -3.14
N VAL A 54 -0.92 -8.71 -3.24
CA VAL A 54 -0.98 -7.70 -2.18
C VAL A 54 -1.77 -6.46 -2.62
N ILE A 55 -2.03 -5.55 -1.68
CA ILE A 55 -2.60 -4.24 -1.99
C ILE A 55 -1.48 -3.21 -2.00
N GLU A 56 -1.35 -2.49 -3.11
CA GLU A 56 -0.52 -1.30 -3.19
C GLU A 56 -1.38 -0.06 -2.91
N LEU A 57 -1.03 0.69 -1.88
CA LEU A 57 -1.66 1.96 -1.53
C LEU A 57 -0.78 3.09 -2.08
N THR A 58 -1.33 3.88 -3.00
CA THR A 58 -0.62 5.05 -3.57
C THR A 58 -1.21 6.33 -3.02
N TYR A 59 -0.38 7.11 -2.32
CA TYR A 59 -0.71 8.46 -1.87
C TYR A 59 0.07 9.49 -2.68
N ASN A 60 -0.64 10.35 -3.41
CA ASN A 60 -0.04 11.51 -4.07
C ASN A 60 -0.03 12.68 -3.08
N TRP A 61 1.14 13.28 -2.84
CA TRP A 61 1.27 14.28 -1.79
C TRP A 61 0.41 15.52 -2.06
N GLY A 62 -0.28 15.98 -1.03
CA GLY A 62 -1.15 17.15 -1.11
C GLY A 62 -2.40 16.95 -1.96
N ARG A 63 -2.75 15.70 -2.29
CA ARG A 63 -4.01 15.34 -2.96
C ARG A 63 -4.76 14.31 -2.11
N GLY A 64 -5.89 14.73 -1.55
CA GLY A 64 -6.79 13.92 -0.75
C GLY A 64 -8.23 14.36 -0.94
#